data_AF-A0A424NXM0-F1
#
_entry.id   AF-A0A424NXM0-F1
#
_cell.length_a   1.000
_cell.length_b   1.000
_cell.length_c   1.000
_cell.angle_alpha   90.00
_cell.angle_beta   90.00
_cell.angle_gamma   90.00
#
_symmetry.space_group_name_H-M   'P 1'
#
loop_
_entity.id
_entity.type
_entity.pdbx_description
1 polymer ?
#
loop_
_entity_poly.entity_id
_entity_poly.type
_entity_poly.pdbx_seq_one_letter_code
_entity_poly.pdbx_strand_id
1 'polypeptide(L)'
;MLLKSFVIGSTVEAACYALVSGCFFIPTRKAPSLFYHKTSIPLFGLDSDEQVWTKINLILGLLSRRVSFQETSSIRITDDMIRVTTGNTVFKYAFEKLFVFNASGIELENDIRLAKDKTFIVYDDFELSILGPRRYELPALVENRDFAKSLHFYCSGRVDGSDFITDCVVESELTQEQLNLFDYSDSIVRFVVERHLKSIGVQGRFMKNYESGKPKYRKPKVVHVRRLSYQKDNNVYVDTENIKFLNKSLGEIIEESSKG
;
A
#
# COMPACT_ATOMS: atom_id res chain seq x y z
N MET A 1 -20.10 -3.71 -24.62
CA MET A 1 -18.86 -3.62 -25.43
C MET A 1 -18.00 -4.81 -25.03
N LEU A 2 -17.66 -5.68 -25.98
CA LEU A 2 -16.84 -6.86 -25.72
C LEU A 2 -15.38 -6.44 -25.88
N LEU A 3 -14.62 -6.50 -24.80
CA LEU A 3 -13.21 -6.10 -24.79
C LEU A 3 -12.37 -7.37 -24.66
N LYS A 4 -11.37 -7.53 -25.53
CA LYS A 4 -10.62 -8.79 -25.66
C LYS A 4 -9.99 -9.26 -24.35
N SER A 5 -9.29 -8.38 -23.64
CA SER A 5 -8.57 -8.79 -22.43
C SER A 5 -8.50 -7.70 -21.39
N PHE A 6 -8.77 -8.08 -20.14
CA PHE A 6 -8.73 -7.22 -18.97
C PHE A 6 -7.68 -7.70 -17.97
N VAL A 7 -7.11 -6.75 -17.25
CA VAL A 7 -6.27 -6.96 -16.09
C VAL A 7 -6.87 -6.19 -14.93
N ILE A 8 -7.02 -6.85 -13.79
CA ILE A 8 -7.55 -6.26 -12.57
C ILE A 8 -6.55 -6.46 -11.43
N GLY A 9 -6.26 -5.39 -10.70
CA GLY A 9 -5.37 -5.47 -9.54
C GLY A 9 -5.04 -4.12 -8.93
N SER A 10 -4.32 -4.18 -7.81
CA SER A 10 -3.94 -3.04 -6.98
C SER A 10 -2.44 -2.79 -6.92
N THR A 11 -1.63 -3.53 -7.68
CA THR A 11 -0.16 -3.54 -7.60
C THR A 11 0.50 -3.05 -8.88
N VAL A 12 1.75 -2.57 -8.78
CA VAL A 12 2.52 -2.06 -9.92
C VAL A 12 2.69 -3.12 -11.01
N GLU A 13 2.85 -4.38 -10.61
CA GLU A 13 2.92 -5.55 -11.48
C GLU A 13 1.69 -5.70 -12.35
N ALA A 14 0.49 -5.56 -11.77
CA ALA A 14 -0.76 -5.63 -12.51
C ALA A 14 -0.86 -4.54 -13.57
N ALA A 15 -0.52 -3.30 -13.20
CA ALA A 15 -0.54 -2.17 -14.12
C ALA A 15 0.53 -2.33 -15.24
N CYS A 16 1.72 -2.81 -14.89
CA CYS A 16 2.81 -3.08 -15.82
C CYS A 16 2.44 -4.17 -16.81
N TYR A 17 1.91 -5.30 -16.32
CA TYR A 17 1.43 -6.40 -17.15
C TYR A 17 0.35 -5.94 -18.13
N ALA A 18 -0.58 -5.10 -17.68
CA ALA A 18 -1.62 -4.54 -18.55
C ALA A 18 -1.04 -3.66 -19.67
N LEU A 19 -0.05 -2.82 -19.34
CA LEU A 19 0.61 -1.95 -20.30
C LEU A 19 1.35 -2.75 -21.37
N VAL A 20 2.13 -3.73 -20.93
CA VAL A 20 2.99 -4.56 -21.78
C VAL A 20 2.18 -5.52 -22.65
N SER A 21 1.15 -6.16 -22.08
CA SER A 21 0.27 -7.09 -22.80
C SER A 21 -0.82 -6.39 -23.62
N GLY A 22 -0.86 -5.05 -23.59
CA GLY A 22 -1.86 -4.24 -24.29
C GLY A 22 -3.31 -4.46 -23.85
N CYS A 23 -3.52 -4.89 -22.60
CA CYS A 23 -4.83 -5.17 -22.03
C CYS A 23 -5.48 -3.91 -21.44
N PHE A 24 -6.81 -3.94 -21.26
CA PHE A 24 -7.52 -2.94 -20.46
C PHE A 24 -7.23 -3.15 -18.98
N PHE A 25 -7.05 -2.07 -18.22
CA PHE A 25 -6.70 -2.13 -16.81
C PHE A 25 -7.79 -1.52 -15.94
N ILE A 26 -8.28 -2.28 -14.95
CA ILE A 26 -9.15 -1.78 -13.89
C ILE A 26 -8.35 -1.77 -12.58
N PRO A 27 -7.98 -0.58 -12.07
CA PRO A 27 -7.30 -0.49 -10.78
C PRO A 27 -8.27 -0.76 -9.63
N THR A 28 -7.86 -1.59 -8.68
CA THR A 28 -8.63 -1.90 -7.44
C THR A 28 -7.96 -1.38 -6.18
N ARG A 29 -6.85 -0.64 -6.33
CA ARG A 29 -6.06 -0.10 -5.23
C ARG A 29 -6.90 0.87 -4.38
N LYS A 30 -7.25 0.44 -3.17
CA LYS A 30 -7.88 1.27 -2.12
C LYS A 30 -6.87 1.90 -1.18
N ALA A 31 -5.78 1.19 -0.89
CA ALA A 31 -4.68 1.70 -0.07
C ALA A 31 -3.91 2.78 -0.83
N PRO A 32 -3.47 3.88 -0.20
CA PRO A 32 -2.59 4.83 -0.84
C PRO A 32 -1.28 4.14 -1.23
N SER A 33 -0.70 4.56 -2.34
CA SER A 33 0.69 4.22 -2.65
C SER A 33 1.57 4.90 -1.60
N LEU A 34 2.42 4.14 -0.93
CA LEU A 34 3.26 4.69 0.13
C LEU A 34 4.61 5.10 -0.42
N PHE A 35 5.06 6.29 -0.03
CA PHE A 35 6.31 6.90 -0.52
C PHE A 35 7.56 6.04 -0.30
N TYR A 36 7.52 5.13 0.68
CA TYR A 36 8.65 4.27 1.07
C TYR A 36 8.63 2.88 0.41
N HIS A 37 7.56 2.52 -0.29
CA HIS A 37 7.54 1.29 -1.07
C HIS A 37 8.42 1.48 -2.31
N LYS A 38 9.52 0.72 -2.36
CA LYS A 38 10.45 0.71 -3.47
C LYS A 38 10.08 -0.40 -4.45
N THR A 39 10.18 -0.08 -5.74
CA THR A 39 9.97 -1.09 -6.77
C THR A 39 11.10 -2.11 -6.75
N SER A 40 10.79 -3.37 -7.07
CA SER A 40 11.82 -4.41 -7.20
C SER A 40 12.79 -4.10 -8.35
N ILE A 41 12.29 -3.44 -9.40
CA ILE A 41 13.06 -3.02 -10.57
C ILE A 41 12.71 -1.56 -10.86
N PRO A 42 13.69 -0.66 -11.02
CA PRO A 42 13.42 0.70 -11.45
C PRO A 42 12.76 0.71 -12.83
N LEU A 43 11.62 1.38 -12.96
CA LEU A 43 10.89 1.52 -14.21
C LEU A 43 10.82 2.99 -14.58
N PHE A 44 11.10 3.32 -15.84
CA PHE A 44 11.15 4.72 -16.32
C PHE A 44 12.15 5.61 -15.56
N GLY A 45 13.19 5.02 -14.97
CA GLY A 45 14.15 5.73 -14.09
C GLY A 45 13.60 6.10 -12.71
N LEU A 46 12.46 5.52 -12.32
CA LEU A 46 11.80 5.73 -11.03
C LEU A 46 11.95 4.49 -10.16
N ASP A 47 12.20 4.69 -8.88
CA ASP A 47 12.46 3.64 -7.87
C ASP A 47 11.35 3.52 -6.81
N SER A 48 10.38 4.44 -6.82
CA SER A 48 9.22 4.42 -5.93
C SER A 48 7.99 3.82 -6.60
N ASP A 49 7.31 2.92 -5.90
CA ASP A 49 6.06 2.30 -6.33
C ASP A 49 4.99 3.33 -6.69
N GLU A 50 4.91 4.41 -5.92
CA GLU A 50 3.95 5.50 -6.15
C GLU A 50 4.18 6.19 -7.49
N GLN A 51 5.45 6.53 -7.76
CA GLN A 51 5.82 7.24 -8.98
C GLN A 51 5.61 6.34 -10.22
N VAL A 52 6.04 5.08 -10.14
CA VAL A 52 5.87 4.10 -11.21
C VAL A 52 4.39 3.82 -11.46
N TRP A 53 3.61 3.60 -10.41
CA TRP A 53 2.16 3.41 -10.51
C TRP A 53 1.49 4.59 -11.22
N THR A 54 1.81 5.81 -10.80
CA THR A 54 1.26 7.04 -11.40
C THR A 54 1.64 7.16 -12.87
N LYS A 55 2.89 6.89 -13.22
CA LYS A 55 3.39 6.96 -14.59
C LYS A 55 2.71 5.93 -15.50
N ILE A 56 2.59 4.68 -15.05
CA ILE A 56 1.93 3.61 -15.83
C ILE A 56 0.45 3.94 -16.03
N ASN A 57 -0.25 4.37 -14.98
CA ASN A 57 -1.67 4.73 -15.08
C ASN A 57 -1.90 5.93 -16.01
N LEU A 58 -0.97 6.91 -16.05
CA LEU A 58 -1.01 8.00 -17.01
C LEU A 58 -0.90 7.47 -18.44
N ILE A 59 0.08 6.60 -18.72
CA ILE A 59 0.27 6.00 -20.06
C ILE A 59 -0.97 5.17 -20.46
N LEU A 60 -1.47 4.32 -19.57
CA LEU A 60 -2.69 3.54 -19.82
C LEU A 60 -3.90 4.44 -20.09
N GLY A 61 -4.01 5.58 -19.39
CA GLY A 61 -5.05 6.58 -19.63
C GLY A 61 -4.92 7.23 -21.02
N LEU A 62 -3.71 7.63 -21.41
CA LEU A 62 -3.43 8.21 -22.74
C LEU A 62 -3.70 7.21 -23.87
N LEU A 63 -3.52 5.92 -23.62
CA LEU A 63 -3.85 4.84 -24.55
C LEU A 63 -5.32 4.43 -24.53
N SER A 64 -6.18 5.11 -23.74
CA SER A 64 -7.58 4.75 -23.52
C SER A 64 -7.79 3.31 -23.03
N ARG A 65 -6.79 2.75 -22.33
CA ARG A 65 -6.80 1.39 -21.77
C ARG A 65 -7.04 1.37 -20.27
N ARG A 66 -7.01 2.51 -19.60
CA ARG A 66 -7.37 2.63 -18.18
C ARG A 66 -8.87 2.80 -18.04
N VAL A 67 -9.51 1.87 -17.35
CA VAL A 67 -10.92 1.95 -16.99
C VAL A 67 -11.01 2.43 -15.54
N SER A 68 -11.21 3.73 -15.36
CA SER A 68 -11.30 4.38 -14.05
C SER A 68 -12.73 4.76 -13.72
N PHE A 69 -13.09 4.60 -12.45
CA PHE A 69 -14.36 5.04 -11.89
C PHE A 69 -14.07 6.03 -10.76
N GLN A 70 -14.96 7.01 -10.56
CA GLN A 70 -14.74 8.05 -9.55
C GLN A 70 -14.77 7.49 -8.13
N GLU A 71 -15.76 6.64 -7.82
CA GLU A 71 -15.93 6.04 -6.49
C GLU A 71 -16.46 4.60 -6.61
N THR A 72 -15.55 3.66 -6.86
CA THR A 72 -15.95 2.25 -6.98
C THR A 72 -16.41 1.70 -5.63
N SER A 73 -17.70 1.39 -5.53
CA SER A 73 -18.29 0.78 -4.34
C SER A 73 -17.98 -0.72 -4.29
N SER A 74 -18.18 -1.42 -5.41
CA SER A 74 -17.89 -2.85 -5.53
C SER A 74 -17.57 -3.26 -6.97
N ILE A 75 -16.71 -4.27 -7.09
CA ILE A 75 -16.41 -4.96 -8.34
C ILE A 75 -16.79 -6.42 -8.13
N ARG A 76 -17.68 -6.93 -8.98
CA ARG A 76 -18.08 -8.34 -8.99
C ARG A 76 -17.77 -8.93 -10.35
N ILE A 77 -17.22 -10.14 -10.35
CA ILE A 77 -17.00 -10.93 -11.55
C ILE A 77 -17.92 -12.16 -11.46
N THR A 78 -18.82 -12.25 -12.42
CA THR A 78 -19.79 -13.35 -12.57
C THR A 78 -19.71 -13.80 -14.02
N ASP A 79 -19.48 -15.09 -14.23
CA ASP A 79 -19.23 -15.67 -15.56
C ASP A 79 -18.15 -14.88 -16.33
N ASP A 80 -18.50 -14.35 -17.50
CA ASP A 80 -17.63 -13.57 -18.40
C ASP A 80 -17.90 -12.06 -18.33
N MET A 81 -18.49 -11.60 -17.22
CA MET A 81 -18.84 -10.20 -17.03
C MET A 81 -18.22 -9.59 -15.77
N ILE A 82 -17.55 -8.45 -15.95
CA ILE A 82 -17.15 -7.56 -14.86
C ILE A 82 -18.29 -6.57 -14.64
N ARG A 83 -18.84 -6.57 -13.42
CA ARG A 83 -19.83 -5.61 -12.96
C ARG A 83 -19.19 -4.66 -11.97
N VAL A 84 -19.17 -3.38 -12.30
CA VAL A 84 -18.65 -2.32 -11.43
C VAL A 84 -19.80 -1.44 -10.98
N THR A 85 -19.99 -1.33 -9.67
CA THR A 85 -21.01 -0.46 -9.07
C THR A 85 -20.33 0.80 -8.53
N THR A 86 -20.82 1.97 -8.95
CA THR A 86 -20.34 3.29 -8.53
C THR A 86 -21.56 4.10 -8.11
N GLY A 87 -21.80 4.22 -6.81
CA GLY A 87 -23.02 4.84 -6.27
C GLY A 87 -24.27 4.18 -6.84
N ASN A 88 -25.07 4.92 -7.60
CA ASN A 88 -26.32 4.44 -8.22
C ASN A 88 -26.12 3.91 -9.65
N THR A 89 -24.90 3.90 -10.18
CA THR A 89 -24.62 3.48 -11.56
C THR A 89 -23.91 2.13 -11.58
N VAL A 90 -24.35 1.26 -12.49
CA VAL A 90 -23.77 -0.06 -12.72
C VAL A 90 -23.19 -0.12 -14.13
N PHE A 91 -21.88 -0.33 -14.21
CA PHE A 91 -21.19 -0.59 -15.46
C PHE A 91 -20.99 -2.09 -15.65
N LYS A 92 -21.21 -2.60 -16.87
CA LYS A 92 -21.04 -4.00 -17.22
C LYS A 92 -20.11 -4.13 -18.41
N TYR A 93 -19.07 -4.93 -18.28
CA TYR A 93 -18.09 -5.20 -19.32
C TYR A 93 -18.00 -6.70 -19.55
N ALA A 94 -18.21 -7.13 -20.79
CA ALA A 94 -17.96 -8.51 -21.20
C ALA A 94 -16.48 -8.66 -21.61
N PHE A 95 -15.85 -9.76 -21.23
CA PHE A 95 -14.44 -10.04 -21.52
C PHE A 95 -14.25 -11.44 -22.11
N GLU A 96 -13.21 -11.62 -22.94
CA GLU A 96 -12.78 -12.96 -23.37
C GLU A 96 -11.76 -13.54 -22.39
N LYS A 97 -10.83 -12.70 -21.89
CA LYS A 97 -9.83 -13.09 -20.90
C LYS A 97 -9.70 -12.05 -19.79
N LEU A 98 -9.58 -12.53 -18.57
CA LEU A 98 -9.39 -11.72 -17.38
C LEU A 98 -8.16 -12.21 -16.60
N PHE A 99 -7.24 -11.30 -16.31
CA PHE A 99 -6.07 -11.57 -15.48
C PHE A 99 -6.21 -10.84 -14.14
N VAL A 100 -6.19 -11.58 -13.04
CA VAL A 100 -6.37 -11.05 -11.68
C VAL A 100 -5.04 -11.17 -10.93
N PHE A 101 -4.45 -10.05 -10.54
CA PHE A 101 -3.20 -10.03 -9.75
C PHE A 101 -3.45 -9.97 -8.23
N ASN A 102 -4.58 -9.41 -7.81
CA ASN A 102 -4.98 -9.35 -6.41
C ASN A 102 -6.51 -9.34 -6.32
N ALA A 103 -7.07 -10.32 -5.61
CA ALA A 103 -8.51 -10.46 -5.39
C ALA A 103 -9.08 -9.47 -4.35
N SER A 104 -8.24 -8.69 -3.67
CA SER A 104 -8.64 -7.75 -2.63
C SER A 104 -9.64 -6.72 -3.16
N GLY A 105 -10.82 -6.67 -2.54
CA GLY A 105 -11.90 -5.76 -2.92
C GLY A 105 -12.70 -6.18 -4.16
N ILE A 106 -12.56 -7.44 -4.58
CA ILE A 106 -13.27 -8.03 -5.72
C ILE A 106 -14.11 -9.21 -5.22
N GLU A 107 -15.37 -9.28 -5.63
CA GLU A 107 -16.22 -10.45 -5.42
C GLU A 107 -16.06 -11.40 -6.61
N LEU A 108 -15.55 -12.60 -6.33
CA LEU A 108 -15.27 -13.66 -7.30
C LEU A 108 -16.16 -14.87 -7.01
N GLU A 109 -16.68 -15.49 -8.07
CA GLU A 109 -17.42 -16.77 -8.00
C GLU A 109 -16.52 -18.00 -8.24
N ASN A 110 -15.24 -17.78 -8.55
CA ASN A 110 -14.25 -18.85 -8.75
C ASN A 110 -14.07 -19.72 -7.49
N ASP A 111 -13.87 -21.01 -7.70
CA ASP A 111 -13.54 -21.94 -6.62
C ASP A 111 -12.24 -21.57 -5.91
N ILE A 112 -12.26 -21.68 -4.58
CA ILE A 112 -11.10 -21.40 -3.74
C ILE A 112 -10.28 -22.69 -3.62
N ARG A 113 -9.07 -22.68 -4.19
CA ARG A 113 -8.09 -23.77 -4.07
C ARG A 113 -7.57 -23.89 -2.64
N LEU A 114 -7.26 -22.76 -2.02
CA LEU A 114 -6.76 -22.68 -0.64
C LEU A 114 -7.36 -21.46 0.05
N ALA A 115 -8.25 -21.70 1.00
CA ALA A 115 -8.77 -20.66 1.87
C ALA A 115 -7.68 -20.25 2.85
N LYS A 116 -7.42 -18.95 2.94
CA LYS A 116 -6.52 -18.39 3.95
C LYS A 116 -7.26 -17.35 4.77
N ASP A 117 -6.84 -17.21 6.01
CA ASP A 117 -7.42 -16.22 6.90
C ASP A 117 -7.24 -14.82 6.33
N LYS A 118 -8.29 -14.01 6.50
CA LYS A 118 -8.28 -12.61 6.08
C LYS A 118 -7.30 -11.84 6.93
N THR A 119 -6.35 -11.19 6.29
CA THR A 119 -5.47 -10.20 6.94
C THR A 119 -5.83 -8.80 6.48
N PHE A 120 -5.34 -7.83 7.23
CA PHE A 120 -5.58 -6.42 7.04
C PHE A 120 -4.23 -5.71 7.06
N ILE A 121 -3.98 -4.91 6.05
CA ILE A 121 -2.86 -3.99 6.07
C ILE A 121 -3.30 -2.76 6.85
N VAL A 122 -2.57 -2.43 7.91
CA VAL A 122 -2.86 -1.32 8.81
C VAL A 122 -1.73 -0.31 8.75
N TYR A 123 -2.09 0.95 8.54
CA TYR A 123 -1.19 2.08 8.63
C TYR A 123 -1.59 2.97 9.79
N ASP A 124 -0.65 3.16 10.72
CA ASP A 124 -0.78 4.07 11.85
C ASP A 124 0.12 5.29 11.61
N ASP A 125 -0.50 6.45 11.45
CA ASP A 125 0.15 7.71 11.10
C ASP A 125 0.38 8.54 12.36
N PHE A 126 1.60 9.06 12.55
CA PHE A 126 1.98 9.81 13.74
C PHE A 126 2.69 11.12 13.41
N GLU A 127 2.30 12.17 14.11
CA GLU A 127 3.02 13.42 14.16
C GLU A 127 4.19 13.32 15.16
N LEU A 128 5.36 13.76 14.71
CA LEU A 128 6.57 13.84 15.50
C LEU A 128 6.94 15.30 15.77
N SER A 129 7.14 15.63 17.03
CA SER A 129 7.65 16.94 17.42
C SER A 129 8.68 16.82 18.54
N ILE A 130 9.48 17.88 18.70
CA ILE A 130 10.49 17.96 19.77
C ILE A 130 11.55 16.85 19.64
N LEU A 131 11.99 16.57 18.41
CA LEU A 131 13.06 15.58 18.13
C LEU A 131 14.47 16.07 18.49
N GLY A 132 14.61 17.35 18.88
CA GLY A 132 15.88 17.99 19.16
C GLY A 132 16.36 18.82 17.96
N PRO A 133 17.60 18.63 17.45
CA PRO A 133 18.04 19.28 16.22
C PRO A 133 17.17 18.83 15.04
N ARG A 134 17.12 19.64 13.97
CA ARG A 134 16.48 19.23 12.72
C ARG A 134 17.17 17.99 12.18
N ARG A 135 16.38 16.97 11.85
CA ARG A 135 16.86 15.70 11.30
C ARG A 135 16.28 15.49 9.93
N TYR A 136 17.16 15.29 8.96
CA TYR A 136 16.81 15.09 7.55
C TYR A 136 16.61 13.62 7.22
N GLU A 137 17.27 12.75 7.99
CA GLU A 137 17.19 11.31 7.83
C GLU A 137 17.17 10.63 9.20
N LEU A 138 16.35 9.59 9.31
CA LEU A 138 16.30 8.69 10.45
C LEU A 138 16.21 7.27 9.91
N PRO A 139 16.94 6.30 10.49
CA PRO A 139 16.86 4.92 10.07
C PRO A 139 15.46 4.37 10.31
N ALA A 140 14.87 3.79 9.27
CA ALA A 140 13.61 3.06 9.35
C ALA A 140 13.74 1.85 10.28
N LEU A 141 12.61 1.42 10.84
CA LEU A 141 12.50 0.11 11.48
C LEU A 141 11.94 -0.85 10.44
N VAL A 142 12.58 -2.01 10.27
CA VAL A 142 12.04 -3.12 9.48
C VAL A 142 12.27 -4.39 10.28
N GLU A 143 11.20 -5.03 10.69
CA GLU A 143 11.23 -6.24 11.50
C GLU A 143 10.45 -7.35 10.79
N ASN A 144 10.88 -8.58 11.01
CA ASN A 144 10.21 -9.76 10.46
C ASN A 144 9.07 -10.22 11.39
N ARG A 145 8.10 -9.33 11.61
CA ARG A 145 6.90 -9.60 12.40
C ARG A 145 5.69 -8.89 11.81
N ASP A 146 4.51 -9.40 12.13
CA ASP A 146 3.24 -8.92 11.58
C ASP A 146 2.80 -7.57 12.16
N PHE A 147 2.98 -7.38 13.48
CA PHE A 147 2.66 -6.13 14.17
C PHE A 147 3.83 -5.15 14.19
N ALA A 148 3.60 -3.91 13.75
CA ALA A 148 4.63 -2.90 13.55
C ALA A 148 5.81 -3.47 12.75
N LYS A 149 5.48 -4.04 11.60
CA LYS A 149 6.38 -4.68 10.63
C LYS A 149 7.43 -3.70 10.14
N SER A 150 7.02 -2.47 9.85
CA SER A 150 7.97 -1.41 9.50
C SER A 150 7.52 -0.03 9.98
N LEU A 151 8.48 0.86 10.17
CA LEU A 151 8.29 2.26 10.54
C LEU A 151 9.13 3.12 9.61
N HIS A 152 8.46 4.06 8.94
CA HIS A 152 9.09 4.97 7.98
C HIS A 152 8.83 6.42 8.37
N PHE A 153 9.90 7.23 8.32
CA PHE A 153 9.86 8.66 8.61
C PHE A 153 9.69 9.46 7.32
N TYR A 154 8.97 10.58 7.38
CA TYR A 154 8.81 11.47 6.25
C TYR A 154 8.65 12.93 6.64
N CYS A 155 8.84 13.80 5.64
CA CYS A 155 8.56 15.22 5.72
C CYS A 155 7.14 15.47 5.22
N SER A 156 6.22 15.75 6.13
CA SER A 156 4.84 16.09 5.79
C SER A 156 4.71 17.53 5.30
N GLY A 157 3.88 17.73 4.28
CA GLY A 157 3.46 19.06 3.82
C GLY A 157 2.61 19.84 4.83
N ARG A 158 2.27 19.27 5.99
CA ARG A 158 1.56 19.96 7.09
C ARG A 158 2.38 21.08 7.71
N VAL A 159 3.71 20.95 7.70
CA VAL A 159 4.62 21.98 8.20
C VAL A 159 5.19 22.72 6.99
N ASP A 160 4.65 23.91 6.72
CA ASP A 160 5.04 24.73 5.58
C ASP A 160 6.57 24.95 5.54
N GLY A 161 7.17 24.64 4.40
CA GLY A 161 8.61 24.79 4.18
C GLY A 161 9.49 23.90 5.05
N SER A 162 8.94 22.85 5.67
CA SER A 162 9.76 21.85 6.33
C SER A 162 10.60 21.09 5.32
N ASP A 163 11.89 20.97 5.63
CA ASP A 163 12.89 20.17 4.93
C ASP A 163 13.35 18.99 5.80
N PHE A 164 12.77 18.83 6.98
CA PHE A 164 13.16 17.87 8.01
C PHE A 164 12.00 16.94 8.39
N ILE A 165 12.32 15.83 9.02
CA ILE A 165 11.34 14.83 9.45
C ILE A 165 10.35 15.42 10.46
N THR A 166 9.07 15.32 10.12
CA THR A 166 7.95 15.85 10.90
C THR A 166 6.95 14.77 11.30
N ASP A 167 6.89 13.67 10.56
CA ASP A 167 5.88 12.63 10.75
C ASP A 167 6.49 11.23 10.48
N CYS A 168 5.80 10.19 10.93
CA CYS A 168 6.12 8.81 10.60
C CYS A 168 4.88 7.96 10.46
N VAL A 169 5.01 6.88 9.71
CA VAL A 169 3.96 5.88 9.52
C VAL A 169 4.48 4.50 9.90
N VAL A 170 3.65 3.73 10.60
CA VAL A 170 3.92 2.34 10.94
C VAL A 170 3.00 1.44 10.14
N GLU A 171 3.56 0.45 9.47
CA GLU A 171 2.85 -0.59 8.72
C GLU A 171 2.76 -1.86 9.56
N SER A 172 1.58 -2.46 9.61
CA SER A 172 1.32 -3.77 10.21
C SER A 172 0.46 -4.62 9.28
N GLU A 173 0.57 -5.94 9.38
CA GLU A 173 -0.35 -6.90 8.78
C GLU A 173 -1.06 -7.65 9.91
N LEU A 174 -2.36 -7.47 10.08
CA LEU A 174 -3.12 -7.98 11.24
C LEU A 174 -4.27 -8.88 10.80
N THR A 175 -4.59 -9.88 11.61
CA THR A 175 -5.82 -10.64 11.45
C THR A 175 -7.04 -9.84 11.94
N GLN A 176 -8.24 -10.29 11.56
CA GLN A 176 -9.49 -9.67 12.03
C GLN A 176 -9.61 -9.65 13.56
N GLU A 177 -9.13 -10.68 14.23
CA GLU A 177 -9.16 -10.79 15.69
C GLU A 177 -8.20 -9.79 16.33
N GLN A 178 -6.96 -9.72 15.82
CA GLN A 178 -5.94 -8.80 16.31
C GLN A 178 -6.36 -7.33 16.19
N LEU A 179 -7.10 -6.95 15.14
CA LEU A 179 -7.63 -5.58 15.00
C LEU A 179 -8.48 -5.12 16.20
N ASN A 180 -9.14 -6.05 16.88
CA ASN A 180 -10.03 -5.75 18.01
C ASN A 180 -9.33 -5.86 19.37
N LEU A 181 -8.07 -6.31 19.39
CA LEU A 181 -7.29 -6.48 20.62
C LEU A 181 -6.52 -5.19 20.94
N PHE A 182 -6.55 -4.81 22.22
CA PHE A 182 -5.84 -3.62 22.72
C PHE A 182 -4.33 -3.68 22.46
N ASP A 183 -3.74 -4.87 22.49
CA ASP A 183 -2.31 -5.11 22.25
C ASP A 183 -1.85 -4.69 20.84
N TYR A 184 -2.79 -4.51 19.90
CA TYR A 184 -2.53 -4.08 18.53
C TYR A 184 -3.13 -2.69 18.25
N SER A 185 -3.47 -1.93 19.29
CA SER A 185 -4.00 -0.56 19.18
C SER A 185 -2.93 0.45 18.79
N ASP A 186 -3.39 1.61 18.31
CA ASP A 186 -2.55 2.79 18.03
C ASP A 186 -1.73 3.23 19.24
N SER A 187 -2.26 3.03 20.46
CA SER A 187 -1.57 3.32 21.71
C SER A 187 -0.32 2.46 21.91
N ILE A 188 -0.38 1.18 21.52
CA ILE A 188 0.78 0.28 21.56
C ILE A 188 1.78 0.64 20.46
N VAL A 189 1.28 0.93 19.26
CA VAL A 189 2.14 1.37 18.14
C VAL A 189 2.91 2.65 18.51
N ARG A 190 2.29 3.60 19.22
CA ARG A 190 2.99 4.78 19.75
C ARG A 190 4.19 4.40 20.61
N PHE A 191 4.07 3.40 21.47
CA PHE A 191 5.20 2.92 22.28
C PHE A 191 6.30 2.28 21.44
N VAL A 192 5.95 1.61 20.33
CA VAL A 192 6.94 1.11 19.35
C VAL A 192 7.72 2.27 18.74
N VAL A 193 7.03 3.33 18.30
CA VAL A 193 7.66 4.55 17.74
C VAL A 193 8.59 5.20 18.78
N GLU A 194 8.12 5.43 20.01
CA GLU A 194 8.92 6.02 21.08
C GLU A 194 10.16 5.18 21.43
N ARG A 195 10.01 3.85 21.46
CA ARG A 195 11.11 2.92 21.71
C ARG A 195 12.14 2.95 20.59
N HIS A 196 11.69 3.01 19.34
CA HIS A 196 12.57 3.12 18.17
C HIS A 196 13.32 4.46 18.15
N LEU A 197 12.63 5.58 18.40
CA LEU A 197 13.28 6.89 18.53
C LEU A 197 14.37 6.87 19.61
N LYS A 198 14.11 6.23 20.75
CA LYS A 198 15.10 6.08 21.82
C LYS A 198 16.27 5.19 21.41
N SER A 199 16.03 4.08 20.72
CA SER A 199 17.10 3.14 20.31
C SER A 199 18.06 3.77 19.30
N ILE A 200 17.56 4.65 18.44
CA ILE A 200 18.37 5.40 17.45
C ILE A 200 18.94 6.71 18.00
N GLY A 201 18.85 6.93 19.31
CA GLY A 201 19.49 8.05 20.01
C GLY A 201 18.75 9.39 19.94
N VAL A 202 17.45 9.40 19.61
CA VAL A 202 16.63 10.61 19.63
C VAL A 202 16.14 10.88 21.06
N GLN A 203 16.81 11.81 21.74
CA GLN A 203 16.51 12.18 23.14
C GLN A 203 15.56 13.38 23.28
N GLY A 204 15.37 14.13 22.19
CA GLY A 204 14.53 15.32 22.13
C GLY A 204 15.29 16.63 22.38
N ARG A 205 14.57 17.69 22.78
CA ARG A 205 15.13 19.05 22.89
C ARG A 205 15.79 19.29 24.25
N PHE A 206 17.02 19.80 24.26
CA PHE A 206 17.69 20.21 25.50
C PHE A 206 16.87 21.27 26.24
N MET A 207 16.76 21.12 27.56
CA MET A 207 15.98 22.02 28.42
C MET A 207 16.87 22.77 29.40
N LYS A 208 17.56 22.05 30.28
CA LYS A 208 18.48 22.62 31.29
C LYS A 208 19.37 21.52 31.84
N ASN A 209 20.40 21.88 32.59
CA ASN A 209 21.12 20.91 33.43
C ASN A 209 20.41 20.75 34.78
N TYR A 210 20.41 19.54 35.32
CA TYR A 210 20.11 19.30 36.73
C TYR A 210 21.21 19.91 37.60
N GLU A 211 20.92 20.15 38.88
CA GLU A 211 21.92 20.61 39.86
C GLU A 211 23.09 19.62 39.99
N SER A 212 22.87 18.35 39.68
CA SER A 212 23.89 17.31 39.57
C SER A 212 24.77 17.37 38.33
N GLY A 213 24.60 18.39 37.47
CA GLY A 213 25.33 18.56 36.21
C GLY A 213 24.80 17.72 35.04
N LYS A 214 23.86 16.80 35.26
CA LYS A 214 23.30 15.97 34.18
C LYS A 214 22.36 16.78 33.27
N PRO A 215 22.44 16.64 31.94
CA PRO A 215 21.54 17.34 31.04
C PRO A 215 20.12 16.78 31.10
N LYS A 216 19.12 17.67 31.11
CA LYS A 216 17.68 17.36 31.04
C LYS A 216 17.17 17.68 29.64
N TYR A 217 16.52 16.70 29.02
CA TYR A 217 15.88 16.83 27.72
C TYR A 217 14.36 16.73 27.86
N ARG A 218 13.64 17.49 27.03
CA ARG A 218 12.22 17.27 26.79
C ARG A 218 12.09 16.10 25.80
N LYS A 219 11.37 15.06 26.20
CA LYS A 219 11.16 13.87 25.38
C LYS A 219 10.53 14.22 24.02
N PRO A 220 10.85 13.47 22.96
CA PRO A 220 10.09 13.49 21.72
C PRO A 220 8.59 13.33 22.00
N LYS A 221 7.77 14.10 21.31
CA LYS A 221 6.32 14.00 21.39
C LYS A 221 5.85 13.28 20.13
N VAL A 222 5.16 12.16 20.35
CA VAL A 222 4.57 11.31 19.31
C VAL A 222 3.05 11.38 19.47
N VAL A 223 2.34 11.86 18.46
CA VAL A 223 0.88 12.05 18.48
C VAL A 223 0.27 11.22 17.38
N HIS A 224 -0.65 10.32 17.74
CA HIS A 224 -1.41 9.56 16.74
C HIS A 224 -2.33 10.49 15.95
N VAL A 225 -2.29 10.38 14.63
CA VAL A 225 -3.10 11.20 13.71
C VAL A 225 -4.28 10.39 13.21
N ARG A 226 -4.03 9.19 12.66
CA ARG A 226 -5.06 8.32 12.10
C ARG A 226 -4.56 6.89 11.94
N ARG A 227 -5.52 5.97 11.97
CA ARG A 227 -5.35 4.57 11.59
C ARG A 227 -6.15 4.28 10.33
N LEU A 228 -5.50 3.74 9.31
CA LEU A 228 -6.13 3.26 8.08
C LEU A 228 -5.99 1.74 8.03
N SER A 229 -7.06 1.04 7.68
CA SER A 229 -7.02 -0.42 7.52
C SER A 229 -7.63 -0.83 6.18
N TYR A 230 -6.98 -1.78 5.52
CA TYR A 230 -7.38 -2.29 4.22
C TYR A 230 -7.40 -3.81 4.26
N GLN A 231 -8.56 -4.40 3.97
CA GLN A 231 -8.67 -5.84 3.87
C GLN A 231 -7.83 -6.36 2.71
N LYS A 232 -7.08 -7.43 2.98
CA LYS A 232 -6.31 -8.17 2.01
C LYS A 232 -6.95 -9.55 1.82
N ASP A 233 -7.27 -9.87 0.58
CA ASP A 233 -7.67 -11.22 0.22
C ASP A 233 -6.41 -12.08 0.03
N ASN A 234 -6.33 -13.15 0.82
CA ASN A 234 -5.21 -14.09 0.83
C ASN A 234 -5.56 -15.43 0.17
N ASN A 235 -6.80 -15.59 -0.30
CA ASN A 235 -7.26 -16.83 -0.89
C ASN A 235 -6.50 -17.11 -2.19
N VAL A 236 -6.27 -18.40 -2.44
CA VAL A 236 -5.76 -18.87 -3.73
C VAL A 236 -6.94 -19.44 -4.48
N TYR A 237 -7.24 -18.86 -5.64
CA TYR A 237 -8.35 -19.27 -6.49
C TYR A 237 -7.90 -20.25 -7.56
N VAL A 238 -8.84 -21.03 -8.08
CA VAL A 238 -8.64 -21.90 -9.24
C VAL A 238 -8.83 -21.10 -10.52
N ASP A 239 -7.88 -21.24 -11.45
CA ASP A 239 -7.99 -20.68 -12.79
C ASP A 239 -9.16 -21.32 -13.55
N THR A 240 -9.88 -20.51 -14.32
CA THR A 240 -10.88 -20.98 -15.29
C THR A 240 -10.38 -20.73 -16.71
N GLU A 241 -11.16 -21.13 -17.71
CA GLU A 241 -10.81 -20.90 -19.12
C GLU A 241 -10.62 -19.41 -19.43
N ASN A 242 -11.46 -18.57 -18.83
CA ASN A 242 -11.53 -17.13 -19.09
C ASN A 242 -10.88 -16.27 -18.00
N ILE A 243 -10.72 -16.77 -16.77
CA ILE A 243 -10.15 -16.03 -15.63
C ILE A 243 -8.87 -16.71 -15.16
N LYS A 244 -7.77 -15.95 -15.15
CA LYS A 244 -6.45 -16.41 -14.68
C LYS A 244 -5.96 -15.57 -13.51
N PHE A 245 -5.54 -16.23 -12.44
CA PHE A 245 -4.92 -15.60 -11.28
C PHE A 245 -3.40 -15.58 -11.47
N LEU A 246 -2.83 -14.38 -11.58
CA LEU A 246 -1.40 -14.20 -11.82
C LEU A 246 -0.72 -13.68 -10.56
N ASN A 247 0.42 -14.28 -10.24
CA ASN A 247 1.33 -13.77 -9.21
C ASN A 247 2.73 -13.67 -9.83
N LYS A 248 2.91 -12.70 -10.72
CA LYS A 248 4.17 -12.46 -11.42
C LYS A 248 4.87 -11.23 -10.85
N SER A 249 6.18 -11.34 -10.68
CA SER A 249 7.07 -10.22 -10.38
C SER A 249 7.27 -9.33 -11.61
N LEU A 250 7.73 -8.09 -11.39
CA LEU A 250 8.11 -7.19 -12.49
C LEU A 250 9.16 -7.80 -13.42
N GLY A 251 10.12 -8.55 -12.89
CA GLY A 251 11.17 -9.19 -13.68
C GLY A 251 10.60 -10.21 -14.67
N GLU A 252 9.73 -11.09 -14.18
CA GLU A 252 9.07 -12.10 -15.01
C GLU A 252 8.22 -11.47 -16.11
N ILE A 253 7.49 -10.39 -15.81
CA ILE A 253 6.67 -9.66 -16.79
C ILE A 253 7.54 -9.09 -17.91
N ILE A 254 8.67 -8.46 -17.57
CA ILE A 254 9.56 -7.82 -18.54
C ILE A 254 10.25 -8.89 -19.40
N GLU A 255 10.73 -9.97 -18.80
CA GLU A 255 11.37 -11.07 -19.52
C GLU A 255 10.44 -11.73 -20.53
N GLU A 256 9.18 -11.99 -20.15
CA GLU A 256 8.19 -12.57 -21.05
C GLU A 256 7.88 -11.65 -22.24
N SER A 257 7.80 -10.34 -21.99
CA SER A 257 7.56 -9.37 -23.06
C SER A 257 8.72 -9.18 -24.01
N SER A 258 9.95 -9.46 -23.55
CA SER A 258 11.15 -9.34 -24.38
C SER A 258 11.33 -10.54 -25.31
N LYS A 259 10.59 -11.64 -25.07
CA LYS A 259 10.62 -12.88 -25.85
C LYS A 259 9.55 -12.92 -26.96
N GLY A 260 8.60 -11.98 -26.98
CA GLY A 260 7.54 -11.87 -27.99
C GLY A 260 7.85 -10.80 -29.02
#